data_AF-A0A1Y6EGU2-F1
#
_entry.id   AF-A0A1Y6EGU2-F1
#
_cell.length_a   1.000
_cell.length_b   1.000
_cell.length_c   1.000
_cell.angle_alpha   90.00
_cell.angle_beta   90.00
_cell.angle_gamma   90.00
#
_symmetry.space_group_name_H-M   'P 1'
#
loop_
_entity.id
_entity.type
_entity.pdbx_description
1 polymer ?
#
loop_
_entity_poly.entity_id
_entity_poly.type
_entity_poly.pdbx_seq_one_letter_code
_entity_poly.pdbx_strand_id
1 'polypeptide(L)'
;MTQAAKPLPRTFIIVAFGPLVGAVTMSVIMLALAASQNPDTIFDYLAYGIALYLAFGYIAGFLPALAAALLWRVVPPGWSLGRRVLAAILIGGLTSAILVWPFMALFLAFMPPNIYFAALAAFCGAIALCATALPGGKR
;
A
#
# COMPACT_ATOMS: atom_id res chain seq x y z
N MET A 1 9.00 -9.00 36.50
CA MET A 1 7.69 -9.11 35.81
C MET A 1 7.73 -8.24 34.57
N THR A 2 8.06 -8.80 33.42
CA THR A 2 8.03 -8.09 32.13
C THR A 2 6.58 -7.94 31.71
N GLN A 3 6.03 -6.72 31.79
CA GLN A 3 4.74 -6.40 31.17
C GLN A 3 4.89 -6.64 29.67
N ALA A 4 4.27 -7.72 29.17
CA ALA A 4 4.16 -7.93 27.74
C ALA A 4 3.39 -6.74 27.14
N ALA A 5 4.03 -6.01 26.23
CA ALA A 5 3.43 -4.86 25.56
C ALA A 5 2.11 -5.29 24.90
N LYS A 6 1.03 -4.54 25.14
CA LYS A 6 -0.26 -4.79 24.47
C LYS A 6 -0.05 -4.62 22.96
N PRO A 7 -0.51 -5.59 22.13
CA PRO A 7 -0.37 -5.46 20.68
C PRO A 7 -1.10 -4.22 20.18
N LEU A 8 -0.47 -3.49 19.26
CA LEU A 8 -1.06 -2.31 18.65
C LEU A 8 -2.40 -2.64 17.95
N PRO A 9 -3.39 -1.74 17.97
CA PRO A 9 -4.64 -1.94 17.24
C PRO A 9 -4.35 -2.17 15.74
N ARG A 10 -4.96 -3.18 15.11
CA ARG A 10 -4.73 -3.46 13.67
C ARG A 10 -5.00 -2.27 12.76
N THR A 11 -5.98 -1.44 13.09
CA THR A 11 -6.23 -0.19 12.34
C THR A 11 -5.00 0.70 12.32
N PHE A 12 -4.30 0.84 13.45
CA PHE A 12 -3.07 1.64 13.51
C PHE A 12 -1.98 1.02 12.63
N ILE A 13 -1.81 -0.30 12.67
CA ILE A 13 -0.81 -0.99 11.84
C ILE A 13 -1.08 -0.76 10.34
N ILE A 14 -2.34 -0.95 9.90
CA ILE A 14 -2.72 -0.74 8.49
C ILE A 14 -2.48 0.71 8.07
N VAL A 15 -2.90 1.69 8.89
CA VAL A 15 -2.80 3.11 8.53
C VAL A 15 -1.37 3.63 8.56
N ALA A 16 -0.58 3.22 9.56
CA ALA A 16 0.80 3.69 9.73
C ALA A 16 1.78 2.98 8.78
N PHE A 17 1.66 1.66 8.60
CA PHE A 17 2.62 0.89 7.81
C PHE A 17 2.12 0.55 6.41
N GLY A 18 0.82 0.57 6.14
CA GLY A 18 0.25 0.27 4.83
C GLY A 18 0.80 1.18 3.72
N PRO A 19 0.81 2.52 3.89
CA PRO A 19 1.35 3.42 2.88
C PRO A 19 2.85 3.17 2.62
N LEU A 20 3.63 2.86 3.66
CA LEU A 20 5.04 2.52 3.52
C LEU A 20 5.24 1.25 2.70
N VAL A 21 4.50 0.17 3.02
CA VAL A 21 4.56 -1.08 2.25
C VAL A 21 4.16 -0.86 0.80
N GLY A 22 3.10 -0.09 0.55
CA GLY A 22 2.66 0.26 -0.80
C GLY A 22 3.73 1.04 -1.57
N ALA A 23 4.34 2.05 -0.94
CA ALA A 23 5.39 2.86 -1.56
C ALA A 23 6.66 2.06 -1.87
N VAL A 24 7.07 1.16 -0.97
CA VAL A 24 8.18 0.23 -1.21
C VAL A 24 7.86 -0.71 -2.36
N THR A 25 6.65 -1.29 -2.39
CA THR A 25 6.22 -2.19 -3.47
C THR A 25 6.27 -1.47 -4.82
N MET A 26 5.72 -0.26 -4.91
CA MET A 26 5.77 0.56 -6.12
C MET A 26 7.20 0.86 -6.54
N SER A 27 8.06 1.24 -5.58
CA SER A 27 9.47 1.55 -5.85
C SER A 27 10.23 0.34 -6.39
N VAL A 28 9.99 -0.85 -5.84
CA VAL A 28 10.59 -2.11 -6.35
C VAL A 28 10.11 -2.41 -7.76
N ILE A 29 8.82 -2.25 -8.05
CA ILE A 29 8.27 -2.46 -9.40
C ILE A 29 8.88 -1.48 -10.39
N MET A 30 8.92 -0.18 -10.05
CA MET A 30 9.50 0.84 -10.92
C MET A 30 11.00 0.60 -11.15
N LEU A 31 11.73 0.19 -10.12
CA LEU A 31 13.15 -0.15 -10.26
C LEU A 31 13.36 -1.35 -11.17
N ALA A 32 12.56 -2.41 -11.02
CA ALA A 32 12.63 -3.59 -11.88
C ALA A 32 12.28 -3.27 -13.34
N LEU A 33 11.32 -2.38 -13.57
CA LEU A 33 10.96 -1.90 -14.91
C LEU A 33 12.02 -0.97 -15.50
N ALA A 34 12.63 -0.09 -14.70
CA ALA A 34 13.73 0.77 -15.16
C ALA A 34 14.96 -0.07 -15.52
N ALA A 35 15.31 -1.05 -14.67
CA ALA A 35 16.43 -1.97 -14.90
C ALA A 35 16.31 -2.76 -16.19
N SER A 36 15.09 -3.13 -16.59
CA SER A 36 14.84 -3.87 -17.84
C SER A 36 14.93 -2.99 -19.09
N GLN A 37 14.77 -1.67 -18.94
CA GLN A 37 14.84 -0.72 -20.06
C GLN A 37 16.22 -0.09 -20.23
N ASN A 38 16.84 0.35 -19.13
CA ASN A 38 18.17 0.95 -19.17
C ASN A 38 18.89 0.73 -17.82
N PRO A 39 19.75 -0.30 -17.71
CA PRO A 39 20.36 -0.68 -16.44
C PRO A 39 21.30 0.39 -15.86
N ASP A 40 21.83 1.28 -16.69
CA ASP A 40 22.75 2.35 -16.24
C ASP A 40 22.02 3.41 -15.40
N THR A 41 20.71 3.54 -15.55
CA THR A 41 19.88 4.53 -14.83
C THR A 41 19.48 4.11 -13.41
N ILE A 42 19.70 2.83 -13.05
CA ILE A 42 19.30 2.25 -11.76
C ILE A 42 19.90 3.04 -10.60
N PHE A 43 21.18 3.41 -10.70
CA PHE A 43 21.89 4.12 -9.65
C PHE A 43 21.35 5.55 -9.46
N ASP A 44 20.96 6.23 -10.54
CA ASP A 44 20.35 7.56 -10.47
C ASP A 44 18.96 7.50 -9.82
N TYR A 45 18.14 6.50 -10.17
CA TYR A 45 16.84 6.25 -9.55
C TYR A 45 16.95 5.98 -8.04
N LEU A 46 17.96 5.19 -7.63
CA LEU A 46 18.21 4.90 -6.22
C LEU A 46 18.76 6.11 -5.46
N ALA A 47 19.70 6.87 -6.05
CA ALA A 47 20.36 7.99 -5.39
C ALA A 47 19.43 9.20 -5.20
N TYR A 48 18.59 9.51 -6.20
CA TYR A 48 17.80 10.74 -6.20
C TYR A 48 16.29 10.51 -6.05
N GLY A 49 15.78 9.36 -6.49
CA GLY A 49 14.34 9.11 -6.59
C GLY A 49 13.73 8.46 -5.35
N ILE A 50 14.41 7.49 -4.72
CA ILE A 50 13.77 6.58 -3.77
C ILE A 50 13.21 7.28 -2.53
N ALA A 51 13.94 8.24 -1.95
CA ALA A 51 13.48 8.96 -0.77
C ALA A 51 12.23 9.81 -1.08
N LEU A 52 12.23 10.46 -2.25
CA LEU A 52 11.10 11.25 -2.72
C LEU A 52 9.89 10.36 -3.01
N TYR A 53 10.08 9.24 -3.71
CA TYR A 53 9.00 8.29 -4.02
C TYR A 53 8.41 7.65 -2.77
N LEU A 54 9.25 7.32 -1.77
CA LEU A 54 8.78 6.81 -0.49
C LEU A 54 7.98 7.87 0.27
N ALA A 55 8.45 9.12 0.33
CA ALA A 55 7.73 10.20 1.00
C ALA A 55 6.39 10.49 0.31
N PHE A 56 6.38 10.67 -1.01
CA PHE A 56 5.15 10.92 -1.77
C PHE A 56 4.21 9.72 -1.71
N GLY A 57 4.71 8.51 -1.89
CA GLY A 57 3.92 7.28 -1.81
C GLY A 57 3.31 7.07 -0.42
N TYR A 58 4.04 7.42 0.64
CA TYR A 58 3.53 7.35 2.01
C TYR A 58 2.38 8.33 2.25
N ILE A 59 2.54 9.59 1.82
CA ILE A 59 1.48 10.60 1.99
C ILE A 59 0.27 10.26 1.11
N ALA A 60 0.51 9.90 -0.16
CA ALA A 60 -0.54 9.52 -1.11
C ALA A 60 -1.32 8.27 -0.66
N GLY A 61 -0.62 7.31 -0.04
CA GLY A 61 -1.20 6.05 0.43
C GLY A 61 -2.03 6.18 1.71
N PHE A 62 -1.97 7.31 2.42
CA PHE A 62 -2.63 7.46 3.71
C PHE A 62 -4.16 7.34 3.64
N LEU A 63 -4.78 8.04 2.68
CA LEU A 63 -6.24 8.00 2.50
C LEU A 63 -6.74 6.60 2.08
N PRO A 64 -6.14 5.93 1.08
CA PRO A 64 -6.42 4.52 0.79
C PRO A 64 -6.27 3.61 2.01
N ALA A 65 -5.17 3.74 2.77
CA ALA A 65 -4.90 2.89 3.93
C ALA A 65 -5.94 3.09 5.05
N LEU A 66 -6.39 4.32 5.29
CA LEU A 66 -7.45 4.62 6.24
C LEU A 66 -8.77 3.96 5.83
N ALA A 67 -9.19 4.13 4.57
CA ALA A 67 -10.39 3.50 4.06
C ALA A 67 -10.31 1.96 4.13
N ALA A 68 -9.17 1.39 3.74
CA ALA A 68 -8.91 -0.04 3.82
C ALA A 68 -8.99 -0.55 5.27
N ALA A 69 -8.44 0.18 6.22
CA ALA A 69 -8.49 -0.18 7.64
C ALA A 69 -9.92 -0.15 8.21
N LEU A 70 -10.76 0.78 7.76
CA LEU A 70 -12.18 0.83 8.14
C LEU A 70 -12.97 -0.34 7.54
N LEU A 71 -12.79 -0.61 6.24
CA LEU A 71 -13.42 -1.75 5.57
C LEU A 71 -12.93 -3.09 6.14
N TRP A 72 -11.68 -3.19 6.56
CA TRP A 72 -11.17 -4.42 7.18
C TRP A 72 -11.89 -4.77 8.49
N ARG A 73 -12.49 -3.80 9.20
CA ARG A 73 -13.24 -4.07 10.44
C ARG A 73 -14.48 -4.93 10.21
N VAL A 74 -15.04 -4.93 9.01
CA VAL A 74 -16.20 -5.75 8.68
C VAL A 74 -15.82 -7.18 8.26
N VAL A 75 -14.52 -7.47 8.07
CA VAL A 75 -14.05 -8.80 7.68
C VAL A 75 -14.07 -9.72 8.91
N PRO A 76 -14.87 -10.81 8.90
CA PRO A 76 -15.01 -11.69 10.05
C PRO A 76 -13.70 -12.40 10.43
N PRO A 77 -13.33 -12.44 11.73
CA PRO A 77 -12.10 -13.09 12.16
C PRO A 77 -12.12 -14.61 11.96
N GLY A 78 -13.31 -15.22 11.95
CA GLY A 78 -13.52 -16.67 11.75
C GLY A 78 -13.40 -17.14 10.30
N TRP A 79 -13.19 -16.25 9.33
CA TRP A 79 -12.99 -16.66 7.94
C TRP A 79 -11.68 -17.44 7.75
N SER A 80 -11.71 -18.39 6.82
CA SER A 80 -10.50 -19.11 6.40
C SER A 80 -9.45 -18.15 5.86
N LEU A 81 -8.17 -18.52 5.96
CA LEU A 81 -7.06 -17.69 5.51
C LEU A 81 -7.24 -17.25 4.05
N GLY A 82 -7.63 -18.17 3.15
CA GLY A 82 -7.87 -17.86 1.74
C GLY A 82 -8.95 -16.79 1.52
N ARG A 83 -10.06 -16.85 2.28
CA ARG A 83 -11.12 -15.82 2.21
C ARG A 83 -10.64 -14.47 2.74
N ARG A 84 -9.82 -14.48 3.80
CA ARG A 84 -9.22 -13.25 4.35
C ARG A 84 -8.20 -12.62 3.39
N VAL A 85 -7.38 -13.43 2.72
CA VAL A 85 -6.46 -12.98 1.67
C VAL A 85 -7.24 -12.36 0.52
N LEU A 86 -8.28 -13.03 0.02
CA LEU A 86 -9.12 -12.49 -1.05
C LEU A 86 -9.76 -11.16 -0.64
N ALA A 87 -10.30 -11.07 0.58
CA ALA A 87 -10.85 -9.82 1.10
C ALA A 87 -9.79 -8.72 1.17
N ALA A 88 -8.56 -9.04 1.58
CA ALA A 88 -7.47 -8.06 1.66
C ALA A 88 -7.07 -7.56 0.26
N ILE A 89 -7.01 -8.45 -0.73
CA ILE A 89 -6.73 -8.10 -2.12
C ILE A 89 -7.81 -7.16 -2.67
N LEU A 90 -9.09 -7.50 -2.46
CA LEU A 90 -10.21 -6.70 -2.97
C LEU A 90 -10.28 -5.33 -2.28
N ILE A 91 -10.21 -5.29 -0.95
CA ILE A 91 -10.29 -4.03 -0.18
C ILE A 91 -9.08 -3.15 -0.49
N GLY A 92 -7.86 -3.69 -0.37
CA GLY A 92 -6.63 -2.94 -0.60
C GLY A 92 -6.52 -2.47 -2.04
N GLY A 93 -6.88 -3.33 -2.99
CA GLY A 93 -6.87 -3.02 -4.41
C GLY A 93 -7.87 -1.93 -4.79
N LEU A 94 -9.14 -2.09 -4.43
CA LEU A 94 -10.18 -1.11 -4.78
C LEU A 94 -9.93 0.25 -4.12
N THR A 95 -9.57 0.27 -2.84
CA THR A 95 -9.30 1.54 -2.13
C THR A 95 -8.12 2.28 -2.74
N SER A 96 -7.03 1.59 -3.08
CA SER A 96 -5.85 2.22 -3.67
C SER A 96 -6.06 2.63 -5.13
N ALA A 97 -6.79 1.85 -5.92
CA ALA A 97 -7.12 2.19 -7.31
C ALA A 97 -7.94 3.49 -7.42
N ILE A 98 -8.80 3.76 -6.42
CA ILE A 98 -9.75 4.88 -6.45
C ILE A 98 -9.22 6.08 -5.66
N LEU A 99 -8.76 5.86 -4.42
CA LEU A 99 -8.47 6.95 -3.48
C LEU A 99 -7.06 7.54 -3.62
N VAL A 100 -6.23 7.01 -4.52
CA VAL A 100 -4.97 7.66 -4.91
C VAL A 100 -5.21 8.89 -5.79
N TRP A 101 -6.30 8.92 -6.58
CA TRP A 101 -6.57 10.00 -7.54
C TRP A 101 -6.84 11.36 -6.91
N PRO A 102 -7.58 11.49 -5.79
CA PRO A 102 -7.72 12.77 -5.09
C PRO A 102 -6.37 13.38 -4.68
N PHE A 103 -5.41 12.55 -4.26
CA PHE A 103 -4.06 13.01 -3.94
C PHE A 103 -3.32 13.50 -5.20
N MET A 104 -3.39 12.72 -6.29
CA MET A 104 -2.79 13.11 -7.57
C MET A 104 -3.39 14.42 -8.10
N ALA A 105 -4.70 14.61 -7.97
CA ALA A 105 -5.39 15.83 -8.36
C ALA A 105 -4.95 17.05 -7.53
N LEU A 106 -4.70 16.87 -6.23
CA LEU A 106 -4.32 17.95 -5.33
C LEU A 106 -2.85 18.39 -5.50
N PHE A 107 -1.93 17.45 -5.74
CA PHE A 107 -0.49 17.71 -5.68
C PHE A 107 0.23 17.75 -7.03
N LEU A 108 -0.32 17.14 -8.09
CA LEU A 108 0.38 16.98 -9.38
C LEU A 108 -0.33 17.63 -10.56
N ALA A 109 -1.33 18.48 -10.31
CA ALA A 109 -2.12 19.19 -11.32
C ALA A 109 -2.70 18.24 -12.40
N PHE A 110 -3.93 17.78 -12.18
CA PHE A 110 -4.76 17.04 -13.15
C PHE A 110 -4.00 16.10 -14.11
N MET A 111 -3.29 15.10 -13.57
CA MET A 111 -2.93 13.93 -14.38
C MET A 111 -4.22 13.23 -14.84
N PRO A 112 -4.41 12.97 -16.14
CA PRO A 112 -5.59 12.25 -16.61
C PRO A 112 -5.62 10.84 -16.00
N PRO A 113 -6.81 10.31 -15.68
CA PRO A 113 -6.95 8.95 -15.20
C PRO A 113 -6.25 7.96 -16.14
N ASN A 114 -5.35 7.15 -15.60
CA ASN A 114 -4.56 6.18 -16.32
C ASN A 114 -4.81 4.79 -15.72
N ILE A 115 -5.32 3.87 -16.55
CA ILE A 115 -5.69 2.52 -16.11
C ILE A 115 -4.48 1.71 -15.63
N TYR A 116 -3.31 1.90 -16.22
CA TYR A 116 -2.08 1.22 -15.80
C TYR A 116 -1.63 1.71 -14.43
N PHE A 117 -1.73 3.02 -14.17
CA PHE A 117 -1.45 3.58 -12.85
C PHE A 117 -2.45 3.07 -11.81
N ALA A 118 -3.76 3.05 -12.14
CA ALA A 118 -4.78 2.51 -11.25
C ALA A 118 -4.54 1.02 -10.94
N ALA A 119 -4.16 0.22 -11.93
CA ALA A 119 -3.84 -1.19 -11.74
C ALA A 119 -2.60 -1.41 -10.86
N LEU A 120 -1.55 -0.61 -11.06
CA LEU A 120 -0.35 -0.62 -10.21
C LEU A 120 -0.68 -0.21 -8.77
N ALA A 121 -1.46 0.85 -8.59
CA ALA A 121 -1.94 1.30 -7.29
C ALA A 121 -2.79 0.21 -6.61
N ALA A 122 -3.67 -0.46 -7.37
CA ALA A 122 -4.47 -1.58 -6.87
C ALA A 122 -3.57 -2.72 -6.37
N PHE A 123 -2.57 -3.11 -7.16
CA PHE A 123 -1.66 -4.17 -6.80
C PHE A 123 -0.86 -3.83 -5.53
N CYS A 124 -0.32 -2.60 -5.45
CA CYS A 124 0.40 -2.13 -4.27
C CYS A 124 -0.51 -2.09 -3.03
N GLY A 125 -1.75 -1.64 -3.17
CA GLY A 125 -2.76 -1.63 -2.11
C GLY A 125 -3.11 -3.01 -1.59
N ALA A 126 -3.27 -3.98 -2.50
CA ALA A 126 -3.53 -5.38 -2.15
C ALA A 126 -2.37 -5.97 -1.33
N ILE A 127 -1.12 -5.75 -1.77
CA ILE A 127 0.07 -6.21 -1.04
C ILE A 127 0.17 -5.53 0.31
N ALA A 128 -0.01 -4.20 0.37
CA ALA A 128 0.04 -3.42 1.59
C ALA A 128 -0.96 -3.92 2.63
N LEU A 129 -2.21 -4.19 2.22
CA LEU A 129 -3.23 -4.67 3.15
C LEU A 129 -2.97 -6.13 3.57
N CYS A 130 -2.53 -7.00 2.65
CA CYS A 130 -2.12 -8.37 3.01
C CYS A 130 -1.00 -8.35 4.05
N ALA A 131 0.03 -7.52 3.85
CA ALA A 131 1.19 -7.43 4.72
C ALA A 131 0.86 -6.83 6.11
N THR A 132 -0.14 -5.95 6.20
CA THR A 132 -0.44 -5.24 7.46
C THR A 132 -1.65 -5.79 8.21
N ALA A 133 -2.60 -6.42 7.53
CA ALA A 133 -3.87 -6.85 8.12
C ALA A 133 -3.93 -8.35 8.46
N LEU A 134 -3.11 -9.18 7.82
CA LEU A 134 -3.08 -10.63 8.03
C LEU A 134 -2.17 -11.07 9.20
N PRO A 135 -0.96 -10.51 9.40
CA PRO A 135 -0.11 -10.90 10.52
C PRO A 135 -0.77 -10.67 11.87
N GLY A 136 -0.54 -11.58 12.82
CA GLY A 136 -1.15 -11.49 14.16
C GLY A 136 -2.65 -11.81 14.18
N GLY A 137 -3.20 -12.38 13.11
CA GLY A 137 -4.52 -13.01 13.04
C GLY A 137 -4.64 -14.27 13.89
N LYS A 138 -4.32 -14.22 15.19
CA LYS A 138 -4.63 -15.32 16.10
C LYS A 138 -6.15 -15.39 16.33
N ARG A 139 -6.65 -16.62 16.27
CA ARG A 139 -7.87 -17.10 16.93
C ARG A 139 -7.89 -16.65 18.39
#